data_AF-A0A7K6DKS4-F1
#
_entry.id   AF-A0A7K6DKS4-F1
#
_cell.length_a   1.000
_cell.length_b   1.000
_cell.length_c   1.000
_cell.angle_alpha   90.00
_cell.angle_beta   90.00
_cell.angle_gamma   90.00
#
_symmetry.space_group_name_H-M   'P 1'
#
loop_
_entity.id
_entity.type
_entity.pdbx_description
1 polymer ?
#
loop_
_entity_poly.entity_id
_entity_poly.type
_entity_poly.pdbx_seq_one_letter_code
_entity_poly.pdbx_strand_id
1 'polypeptide(L)'
;NIISSIIFGNRFGYQDPKFVELLHMMEESFREISTAWAQLYNVAEPFLWFLPGRHRHVTRLLGRMRGIVAQRVQENARSLDPHNPRDFIDAFLIQMDKEKGHPNSEFTLENLELTALYLFFVGTETVSFTLRFGFLYLMKHPHVLG
;
A
#
# COMPACT_ATOMS: atom_id res chain seq x y z
N ASN A 1 4.17 -7.70 7.55
CA ASN A 1 3.26 -8.82 7.90
C ASN A 1 2.10 -8.48 8.84
N ILE A 2 2.22 -7.52 9.77
CA ILE A 2 1.08 -7.12 10.63
C ILE A 2 -0.01 -6.39 9.83
N ILE A 3 0.36 -5.35 9.07
CA ILE A 3 -0.59 -4.60 8.24
C ILE A 3 -1.23 -5.50 7.18
N SER A 4 -0.45 -6.41 6.58
CA SER A 4 -0.98 -7.45 5.68
C SER A 4 -2.11 -8.27 6.30
N SER A 5 -1.95 -8.75 7.54
CA SER A 5 -2.99 -9.56 8.17
C SER A 5 -4.25 -8.76 8.48
N ILE A 6 -4.13 -7.46 8.75
CA ILE A 6 -5.27 -6.58 9.00
C ILE A 6 -6.02 -6.30 7.69
N ILE A 7 -5.28 -6.06 6.60
CA ILE A 7 -5.88 -5.66 5.32
C ILE A 7 -6.42 -6.86 4.54
N PHE A 8 -5.65 -7.96 4.50
CA PHE A 8 -5.92 -9.10 3.63
C PHE A 8 -6.30 -10.38 4.37
N GLY A 9 -6.44 -10.33 5.70
CA GLY A 9 -6.84 -11.47 6.54
C GLY A 9 -5.79 -12.57 6.67
N ASN A 10 -4.67 -12.45 5.94
CA ASN A 10 -3.61 -13.45 5.88
C ASN A 10 -2.25 -12.79 6.04
N ARG A 11 -1.33 -13.53 6.66
CA ARG A 11 0.10 -13.24 6.58
C ARG A 11 0.60 -13.85 5.28
N PHE A 12 1.19 -13.05 4.42
CA PHE A 12 1.91 -13.62 3.28
C PHE A 12 3.11 -14.43 3.80
N GLY A 13 3.35 -15.58 3.16
CA GLY A 13 4.59 -16.30 3.36
C GLY A 13 5.76 -15.40 3.01
N TYR A 14 6.84 -15.45 3.80
CA TYR A 14 8.02 -14.61 3.54
C TYR A 14 8.65 -14.86 2.16
N GLN A 15 8.34 -16.00 1.52
CA GLN A 15 8.81 -16.39 0.20
C GLN A 15 7.70 -16.36 -0.87
N ASP A 16 6.51 -15.84 -0.56
CA ASP A 16 5.45 -15.69 -1.56
C ASP A 16 5.92 -14.71 -2.66
N PRO A 17 6.06 -15.16 -3.92
CA PRO A 17 6.57 -14.33 -5.00
C PRO A 17 5.76 -13.04 -5.20
N LYS A 18 4.43 -13.09 -5.05
CA LYS A 18 3.57 -11.91 -5.22
C LYS A 18 3.82 -10.88 -4.13
N PHE A 19 4.04 -11.35 -2.90
CA PHE A 19 4.32 -10.48 -1.77
C PHE A 19 5.71 -9.85 -1.85
N VAL A 20 6.71 -10.65 -2.23
CA VAL A 20 8.08 -10.16 -2.44
C VAL A 20 8.10 -9.12 -3.56
N GLU A 21 7.42 -9.37 -4.67
CA GLU A 21 7.27 -8.41 -5.76
C GLU A 21 6.58 -7.12 -5.30
N LEU A 22 5.51 -7.22 -4.52
CA LEU A 22 4.81 -6.08 -3.96
C LEU A 22 5.75 -5.24 -3.08
N LEU A 23 6.51 -5.86 -2.18
CA LEU A 23 7.49 -5.17 -1.33
C LEU A 23 8.59 -4.49 -2.15
N HIS A 24 9.09 -5.12 -3.21
CA HIS A 24 10.09 -4.51 -4.09
C HIS A 24 9.53 -3.28 -4.82
N MET A 25 8.31 -3.37 -5.35
CA MET A 25 7.65 -2.22 -5.99
C MET A 25 7.41 -1.07 -5.00
N MET A 26 7.14 -1.38 -3.73
CA MET A 26 6.98 -0.38 -2.68
C MET A 26 8.28 0.33 -2.35
N GLU A 27 9.35 -0.42 -2.09
CA GLU A 27 10.67 0.13 -1.81
C GLU A 27 11.17 0.99 -2.97
N GLU A 28 10.98 0.50 -4.20
CA GLU A 28 11.35 1.24 -5.40
C GLU A 28 10.55 2.55 -5.50
N SER A 29 9.22 2.49 -5.34
CA SER A 29 8.37 3.69 -5.35
C SER A 29 8.76 4.68 -4.26
N PHE A 30 9.04 4.20 -3.04
CA PHE A 30 9.45 5.02 -1.92
C PHE A 30 10.78 5.74 -2.19
N ARG A 31 11.76 5.03 -2.77
CA ARG A 31 13.04 5.62 -3.17
C ARG A 31 12.84 6.70 -4.24
N GLU A 32 11.98 6.45 -5.22
CA GLU A 32 11.69 7.40 -6.30
C GLU A 32 11.06 8.70 -5.78
N ILE A 33 10.02 8.60 -4.94
CA ILE A 33 9.33 9.77 -4.37
C ILE A 33 10.19 10.54 -3.35
N SER A 34 11.20 9.88 -2.77
CA SER A 34 12.14 10.49 -1.81
C SER A 34 13.28 11.26 -2.48
N THR A 35 13.36 11.29 -3.81
CA THR A 35 14.41 12.04 -4.52
C THR A 35 14.14 13.55 -4.51
N ALA A 36 15.21 14.36 -4.51
CA ALA A 36 15.10 15.81 -4.65
C ALA A 36 14.35 16.23 -5.93
N TRP A 37 14.50 15.44 -7.00
CA TRP A 37 13.77 15.63 -8.26
C TRP A 37 12.26 15.42 -8.10
N ALA A 38 11.83 14.40 -7.35
CA ALA A 38 10.41 14.17 -7.07
C ALA A 38 9.80 15.29 -6.22
N GLN A 39 10.54 15.81 -5.23
CA GLN A 39 10.11 16.96 -4.44
C GLN A 39 9.95 18.23 -5.30
N LEU A 40 10.90 18.47 -6.22
CA LEU A 40 10.81 19.57 -7.18
C LEU A 40 9.62 19.40 -8.14
N TYR A 41 9.38 18.17 -8.60
CA TYR A 41 8.24 17.85 -9.45
C TYR A 41 6.90 18.11 -8.75
N ASN A 42 6.75 17.74 -7.47
CA ASN A 42 5.52 18.01 -6.71
C ASN A 42 5.21 19.51 -6.60
N VAL A 43 6.24 20.35 -6.45
CA VAL A 43 6.07 21.81 -6.37
C VAL A 43 5.74 22.43 -7.73
N ALA A 44 6.28 21.87 -8.81
CA ALA A 44 6.13 22.36 -10.18
C ALA A 44 5.16 21.50 -11.02
N GLU A 45 4.31 20.68 -10.38
CA GLU A 45 3.44 19.69 -11.02
C GLU A 45 2.59 20.26 -12.17
N PRO A 46 1.96 21.45 -12.04
CA PRO A 46 1.15 22.01 -13.12
C PRO A 46 1.92 22.27 -14.42
N PHE A 47 3.25 22.43 -14.34
CA PHE A 47 4.12 22.74 -15.46
C PHE A 47 4.93 21.54 -15.97
N LEU A 48 5.04 20.46 -15.19
CA LEU A 48 5.94 19.34 -15.50
C LEU A 48 5.20 18.04 -15.83
N TRP A 49 3.87 17.99 -15.66
CA TRP A 49 3.01 16.83 -15.97
C TRP A 49 3.21 16.23 -17.37
N PHE A 50 3.46 17.07 -18.38
CA PHE A 50 3.58 16.60 -19.77
C PHE A 50 4.96 16.00 -20.11
N LEU A 51 5.98 16.23 -19.28
CA LEU A 51 7.34 15.76 -19.57
C LEU A 51 7.43 14.23 -19.40
N PRO A 52 8.20 13.51 -20.22
CA PRO A 52 8.56 12.13 -19.91
C PRO A 52 9.52 12.14 -18.70
N GLY A 53 9.24 11.30 -17.69
CA GLY A 53 10.08 11.29 -16.50
C GLY A 53 9.74 10.21 -15.48
N ARG A 54 10.51 10.20 -14.38
CA ARG A 54 10.44 9.23 -13.28
C ARG A 54 9.05 9.16 -12.62
N HIS A 55 8.25 10.23 -12.70
CA HIS A 55 6.86 10.21 -12.23
C HIS A 55 6.01 9.17 -12.97
N ARG A 56 6.18 8.97 -14.29
CA ARG A 56 5.44 7.94 -15.05
C ARG A 56 5.82 6.52 -14.61
N HIS A 57 7.05 6.35 -14.15
CA HIS A 57 7.51 5.08 -13.60
C HIS A 57 6.80 4.77 -12.28
N VAL A 58 6.73 5.75 -11.36
CA VAL A 58 6.00 5.63 -10.10
C VAL A 58 4.51 5.35 -10.34
N THR A 59 3.87 6.07 -11.27
CA THR A 59 2.48 5.80 -11.64
C THR A 59 2.28 4.36 -12.14
N ARG A 60 3.22 3.84 -12.94
CA ARG A 60 3.17 2.44 -13.41
C ARG A 60 3.32 1.44 -12.27
N LEU A 61 4.25 1.67 -11.34
CA LEU A 61 4.43 0.83 -10.16
C LEU A 61 3.16 0.82 -9.30
N LEU A 62 2.60 1.99 -8.99
CA LEU A 62 1.34 2.12 -8.24
C LEU A 62 0.19 1.39 -8.95
N GLY A 63 0.09 1.49 -10.27
CA GLY A 63 -0.91 0.74 -11.06
C GLY A 63 -0.75 -0.77 -10.93
N ARG A 64 0.49 -1.30 -10.96
CA ARG A 64 0.76 -2.73 -10.77
C ARG A 64 0.42 -3.18 -9.35
N MET A 65 0.78 -2.39 -8.33
CA MET A 65 0.44 -2.67 -6.94
C MET A 65 -1.08 -2.67 -6.73
N ARG A 66 -1.80 -1.68 -7.29
CA ARG A 66 -3.26 -1.63 -7.28
C ARG A 66 -3.86 -2.87 -7.92
N GLY A 67 -3.29 -3.37 -9.03
CA GLY A 67 -3.73 -4.61 -9.67
C GLY A 67 -3.63 -5.85 -8.75
N ILE A 68 -2.59 -5.95 -7.92
CA ILE A 68 -2.47 -7.03 -6.92
C ILE A 68 -3.55 -6.90 -5.84
N VAL A 69 -3.79 -5.68 -5.35
CA VAL A 69 -4.86 -5.41 -4.38
C VAL A 69 -6.23 -5.73 -4.97
N ALA A 70 -6.49 -5.35 -6.23
CA ALA A 70 -7.75 -5.62 -6.92
C ALA A 70 -8.03 -7.13 -7.06
N GLN A 71 -7.00 -7.93 -7.38
CA GLN A 71 -7.12 -9.40 -7.38
C GLN A 71 -7.56 -9.91 -6.00
N ARG A 72 -6.97 -9.38 -4.93
CA ARG A 72 -7.32 -9.77 -3.58
C ARG A 72 -8.74 -9.34 -3.19
N VAL A 73 -9.15 -8.12 -3.55
CA VAL A 73 -10.52 -7.65 -3.37
C VAL A 73 -11.53 -8.57 -4.06
N GLN A 74 -11.21 -9.04 -5.27
CA GLN A 74 -12.06 -9.98 -5.99
C GLN A 74 -12.16 -11.35 -5.29
N GLU A 75 -11.06 -11.87 -4.75
CA GLU A 75 -11.06 -13.12 -3.97
C GLU A 75 -11.90 -13.01 -2.70
N ASN A 76 -11.77 -11.88 -1.98
CA ASN A 76 -12.57 -11.59 -0.80
C ASN A 76 -14.05 -11.50 -1.14
N ALA A 77 -14.42 -10.76 -2.20
CA ALA A 77 -15.81 -10.62 -2.65
C ALA A 77 -16.46 -11.98 -3.03
N ARG A 78 -15.71 -12.91 -3.62
CA ARG A 78 -16.21 -14.25 -3.96
C ARG A 78 -16.50 -15.13 -2.75
N SER A 79 -15.86 -14.85 -1.62
CA SER A 79 -15.90 -15.68 -0.41
C SER A 79 -16.43 -14.90 0.81
N LEU A 80 -17.10 -13.77 0.58
CA LEU A 80 -17.55 -12.86 1.61
C LEU A 80 -18.69 -13.49 2.43
N ASP A 81 -18.52 -13.49 3.75
CA ASP A 81 -19.59 -13.74 4.71
C ASP A 81 -19.91 -12.43 5.47
N PRO A 82 -21.06 -11.80 5.21
CA PRO A 82 -21.44 -10.56 5.89
C PRO A 82 -21.53 -10.64 7.42
N HIS A 83 -21.69 -11.84 7.99
CA HIS A 83 -21.79 -12.03 9.44
C HIS A 83 -20.43 -12.28 10.10
N ASN A 84 -19.38 -12.54 9.30
CA ASN A 84 -18.05 -12.87 9.79
C ASN A 84 -16.96 -12.20 8.93
N PRO A 85 -16.81 -10.86 9.00
CA PRO A 85 -15.79 -10.14 8.26
C PRO A 85 -14.39 -10.57 8.70
N ARG A 86 -13.56 -11.01 7.75
CA ARG A 86 -12.22 -11.56 8.05
C ARG A 86 -11.15 -10.47 8.15
N ASP A 87 -11.32 -9.37 7.43
CA ASP A 87 -10.32 -8.33 7.24
C ASP A 87 -10.93 -6.98 6.84
N PHE A 88 -10.07 -5.99 6.63
CA PHE A 88 -10.47 -4.66 6.16
C PHE A 88 -11.27 -4.70 4.86
N ILE A 89 -10.90 -5.57 3.91
CA ILE A 89 -11.56 -5.65 2.61
C ILE A 89 -13.00 -6.14 2.80
N ASP A 90 -13.22 -7.19 3.58
CA ASP A 90 -14.56 -7.69 3.88
C ASP A 90 -15.41 -6.62 4.57
N ALA A 91 -14.85 -5.93 5.56
CA ALA A 91 -15.54 -4.86 6.27
C ALA A 91 -15.96 -3.72 5.32
N PHE A 92 -15.08 -3.33 4.39
CA PHE A 92 -15.37 -2.30 3.39
C PHE A 92 -16.44 -2.77 2.39
N LEU A 93 -16.37 -4.02 1.91
CA LEU A 93 -17.37 -4.58 0.99
C LEU A 93 -18.76 -4.65 1.64
N ILE A 94 -18.84 -5.01 2.92
CA ILE A 94 -20.11 -4.99 3.67
C ILE A 94 -20.65 -3.57 3.81
N GLN A 95 -19.78 -2.59 4.08
CA GLN A 95 -20.20 -1.19 4.17
C GLN A 95 -20.66 -0.64 2.81
N MET A 96 -19.96 -1.01 1.72
CA MET A 96 -20.37 -0.67 0.35
C MET A 96 -21.74 -1.24 0.01
N ASP A 97 -22.08 -2.45 0.47
CA ASP A 97 -23.41 -3.03 0.28
C ASP A 97 -24.50 -2.25 1.03
N LYS A 98 -24.22 -1.81 2.25
CA LYS A 98 -25.14 -0.98 3.06
C LYS A 98 -25.41 0.39 2.46
N GLU A 99 -24.44 0.95 1.73
CA GLU A 99 -24.55 2.27 1.10
C GLU A 99 -25.06 2.22 -0.35
N LYS A 100 -25.48 1.05 -0.84
CA LYS A 100 -26.13 0.93 -2.14
C LYS A 100 -27.35 1.86 -2.23
N GLY A 101 -27.38 2.67 -3.29
CA GLY A 101 -28.45 3.65 -3.52
C GLY A 101 -28.13 5.07 -3.03
N HIS A 102 -26.99 5.29 -2.37
CA HIS A 102 -26.50 6.62 -2.02
C HIS A 102 -25.54 7.13 -3.12
N PRO A 103 -25.94 8.10 -3.96
CA PRO A 103 -25.13 8.54 -5.10
C PRO A 103 -23.82 9.24 -4.70
N ASN A 104 -23.72 9.71 -3.45
CA ASN A 104 -22.54 10.39 -2.90
C ASN A 104 -21.74 9.48 -1.94
N SER A 105 -21.91 8.15 -2.02
CA SER A 105 -21.14 7.24 -1.18
C SER A 105 -19.67 7.22 -1.62
N GLU A 106 -18.78 7.32 -0.63
CA GLU A 106 -17.34 7.14 -0.83
C GLU A 106 -16.93 5.66 -0.81
N PHE A 107 -17.87 4.75 -0.54
CA PHE A 107 -17.61 3.31 -0.55
C PHE A 107 -17.73 2.78 -1.98
N THR A 108 -16.70 3.06 -2.79
CA THR A 108 -16.56 2.55 -4.15
C THR A 108 -15.47 1.48 -4.21
N LEU A 109 -15.52 0.62 -5.24
CA LEU A 109 -14.47 -0.38 -5.46
C LEU A 109 -13.10 0.28 -5.67
N GLU A 110 -13.06 1.43 -6.34
CA GLU A 110 -11.85 2.21 -6.53
C GLU A 110 -11.29 2.74 -5.21
N ASN A 111 -12.13 3.34 -4.37
CA ASN A 111 -11.70 3.83 -3.05
C ASN A 111 -11.25 2.69 -2.14
N LEU A 112 -11.87 1.51 -2.22
CA LEU A 112 -11.41 0.30 -1.53
C LEU A 112 -9.99 -0.07 -1.93
N GLU A 113 -9.73 -0.24 -3.23
CA GLU A 113 -8.42 -0.62 -3.76
C GLU A 113 -7.34 0.40 -3.39
N LEU A 114 -7.63 1.70 -3.56
CA LEU A 114 -6.71 2.79 -3.23
C LEU A 114 -6.44 2.87 -1.74
N THR A 115 -7.47 2.74 -0.90
CA THR A 115 -7.32 2.80 0.57
C THR A 115 -6.53 1.61 1.09
N ALA A 116 -6.85 0.40 0.62
CA ALA A 116 -6.10 -0.80 1.00
C ALA A 116 -4.63 -0.71 0.57
N LEU A 117 -4.35 -0.24 -0.64
CA LEU A 117 -2.98 0.00 -1.10
C LEU A 117 -2.27 1.06 -0.24
N TYR A 118 -2.93 2.19 0.04
CA TYR A 118 -2.37 3.27 0.83
C TYR A 118 -2.00 2.82 2.25
N LEU A 119 -2.92 2.16 2.95
CA LEU A 119 -2.69 1.63 4.30
C LEU A 119 -1.55 0.62 4.31
N PHE A 120 -1.51 -0.28 3.31
CA PHE A 120 -0.44 -1.26 3.17
C PHE A 120 0.92 -0.60 2.92
N PHE A 121 0.95 0.41 2.04
CA PHE A 121 2.15 1.14 1.65
C PHE A 121 2.75 1.89 2.84
N VAL A 122 1.98 2.80 3.44
CA VAL A 122 2.43 3.68 4.52
C VAL A 122 2.81 2.87 5.76
N GLY A 123 2.01 1.86 6.11
CA GLY A 123 2.25 1.05 7.31
C GLY A 123 3.46 0.14 7.21
N THR A 124 3.86 -0.27 6.01
CA THR A 124 5.01 -1.17 5.84
C THR A 124 6.32 -0.40 5.69
N GLU A 125 6.35 0.64 4.85
CA GLU A 125 7.60 1.38 4.57
C GLU A 125 8.10 2.14 5.80
N THR A 126 7.22 2.87 6.50
CA THR A 126 7.63 3.69 7.66
C THR A 126 8.20 2.87 8.81
N VAL A 127 7.56 1.74 9.12
CA VAL A 127 8.02 0.80 10.17
C VAL A 127 9.31 0.11 9.73
N SER A 128 9.40 -0.33 8.47
CA SER A 128 10.61 -0.95 7.90
C SER A 128 11.81 0.01 7.98
N PHE A 129 11.61 1.27 7.58
CA PHE A 129 12.63 2.31 7.67
C PHE A 129 13.06 2.56 9.11
N THR A 130 12.11 2.70 10.04
CA THR A 130 12.40 2.93 11.47
C THR A 130 13.21 1.79 12.07
N LEU A 131 12.86 0.54 11.76
CA LEU A 131 13.60 -0.63 12.25
C LEU A 131 15.00 -0.70 11.64
N ARG A 132 15.13 -0.51 10.31
CA ARG A 132 16.44 -0.47 9.63
C ARG A 132 17.35 0.59 10.23
N PHE A 133 16.82 1.79 10.45
CA PHE A 133 17.55 2.89 11.08
C PHE A 133 17.88 2.60 12.55
N GLY A 134 16.94 2.04 13.31
CA GLY A 134 17.14 1.65 14.70
C GLY A 134 18.27 0.63 14.85
N PHE A 135 18.31 -0.40 14.00
CA PHE A 135 19.42 -1.37 14.00
C PHE A 135 20.75 -0.72 13.62
N LEU A 136 20.78 0.13 12.59
CA LEU A 136 21.99 0.87 12.21
C LEU A 136 22.50 1.74 13.36
N TYR A 137 21.59 2.42 14.05
CA TYR A 137 21.92 3.25 15.21
C TYR A 137 22.50 2.40 16.36
N LEU A 138 21.87 1.28 16.68
CA LEU A 138 22.33 0.34 17.70
C LEU A 138 23.71 -0.26 17.37
N MET A 139 23.99 -0.60 16.11
CA MET A 139 25.31 -1.07 15.68
C MET A 139 26.40 0.01 15.82
N LYS A 140 26.02 1.28 15.62
CA LYS A 140 26.93 2.43 15.79
C LYS A 140 27.19 2.75 17.26
N HIS A 141 26.24 2.43 18.15
CA HIS A 141 26.29 2.73 19.58
C HIS A 141 26.14 1.46 20.43
N PRO A 142 27.13 0.53 20.39
CA PRO A 142 27.01 -0.77 21.06
C PRO A 142 26.87 -0.68 22.60
N HIS A 143 27.27 0.44 23.20
CA HIS A 143 27.09 0.72 24.63
C HIS A 143 25.63 0.96 25.04
N VAL A 144 24.72 1.26 24.09
CA VAL A 144 23.28 1.39 24.35
C VAL A 144 22.60 0.01 24.38
N LEU A 145 23.24 -1.00 23.80
CA LEU A 145 22.78 -2.39 23.79
C LEU A 145 23.12 -3.15 25.08
N GLY A 146 23.88 -2.53 26.00
CA GLY A 146 24.37 -3.10 27.25
C GLY A 146 23.79 -2.43 28.49
#